data_AF-A0A7X6RGT0-F1
#
_entry.id   AF-A0A7X6RGT0-F1
#
_cell.length_a   1.000
_cell.length_b   1.000
_cell.length_c   1.000
_cell.angle_alpha   90.00
_cell.angle_beta   90.00
_cell.angle_gamma   90.00
#
_symmetry.space_group_name_H-M   'P 1'
#
loop_
_entity.id
_entity.type
_entity.pdbx_description
1 polymer ?
#
loop_
_entity_poly.entity_id
_entity_poly.type
_entity_poly.pdbx_seq_one_letter_code
_entity_poly.pdbx_strand_id
1 'polypeptide(L)' 'MSERPAGERRSDDPQADRPAKGRTRSAAEAARLARIFGETLPRASSDERAPDGELPRSSDDWLRSQVPPHHG' A
#
# COMPACT_ATOMS: atom_id res chain seq x y z
N MET A 1 -30.48 -29.80 8.92
CA MET A 1 -30.45 -29.48 7.48
C MET A 1 -30.82 -28.01 7.31
N SER A 2 -29.85 -27.15 7.01
CA SER A 2 -30.07 -25.81 6.43
C SER A 2 -28.78 -25.40 5.74
N GLU A 3 -28.71 -25.61 4.43
CA GLU A 3 -27.66 -25.10 3.56
C GLU A 3 -27.92 -23.63 3.26
N ARG A 4 -26.88 -22.78 3.26
CA ARG A 4 -26.93 -21.39 2.79
C ARG A 4 -26.28 -21.31 1.40
N PRO A 5 -26.93 -20.71 0.39
CA PRO A 5 -26.33 -20.54 -0.93
C PRO A 5 -25.42 -19.31 -0.95
N ALA A 6 -24.20 -19.46 -1.46
CA ALA A 6 -23.30 -18.34 -1.75
C ALA A 6 -23.58 -17.80 -3.15
N GLY A 7 -24.47 -16.81 -3.21
CA GLY A 7 -24.59 -15.91 -4.35
C GLY A 7 -23.54 -14.81 -4.30
N GLU A 8 -23.26 -14.29 -5.49
CA GLU A 8 -22.65 -13.01 -5.82
C GLU A 8 -21.13 -12.84 -5.67
N ARG A 9 -20.47 -12.96 -6.82
CA ARG A 9 -19.14 -12.41 -7.09
C ARG A 9 -19.21 -10.90 -6.89
N ARG A 10 -18.78 -10.41 -5.74
CA ARG A 10 -18.49 -8.98 -5.54
C ARG A 10 -17.26 -8.62 -6.35
N SER A 11 -17.44 -7.73 -7.32
CA SER A 11 -16.38 -7.02 -8.02
C SER A 11 -15.70 -6.02 -7.07
N ASP A 12 -14.97 -6.52 -6.07
CA ASP A 12 -13.99 -5.74 -5.30
C ASP A 12 -12.68 -5.73 -6.09
N ASP A 13 -12.67 -5.09 -7.27
CA ASP A 13 -11.42 -4.87 -8.00
C ASP A 13 -10.83 -3.52 -7.54
N PRO A 14 -9.82 -3.52 -6.66
CA PRO A 14 -9.22 -2.29 -6.10
C PRO A 14 -8.51 -1.44 -7.16
N GLN A 15 -8.41 -1.94 -8.39
CA GLN A 15 -7.75 -1.27 -9.50
C GLN A 15 -8.67 -0.25 -10.21
N ALA A 16 -10.00 -0.39 -10.06
CA ALA A 16 -10.97 0.51 -10.70
C ALA A 16 -10.95 1.95 -10.13
N ASP A 17 -10.55 2.11 -8.87
CA ASP A 17 -10.54 3.40 -8.17
C ASP A 17 -9.14 4.06 -8.14
N ARG A 18 -8.13 3.44 -8.79
CA ARG A 18 -6.82 4.08 -8.92
C ARG A 18 -6.91 5.21 -9.94
N PRO A 19 -6.63 6.47 -9.55
CA PRO A 19 -6.59 7.54 -10.52
C PRO A 19 -5.50 7.22 -11.55
N ALA A 20 -5.88 7.32 -12.84
CA ALA A 20 -4.94 7.17 -13.94
C ALA A 20 -3.73 8.09 -13.72
N LYS A 21 -2.53 7.50 -13.83
CA LYS A 21 -1.24 8.18 -13.62
C LYS A 21 -1.18 9.40 -14.55
N GLY A 22 -1.34 10.61 -14.01
CA GLY A 22 -1.22 11.87 -14.76
C GLY A 22 -2.42 12.85 -14.70
N ARG A 23 -3.55 12.52 -14.05
CA ARG A 23 -4.64 13.50 -13.89
C ARG A 23 -4.29 14.53 -12.81
N THR A 24 -4.14 15.80 -13.19
CA THR A 24 -3.96 16.90 -12.24
C THR A 24 -5.22 17.05 -11.39
N ARG A 25 -5.06 17.06 -10.06
CA ARG A 25 -6.19 17.25 -9.12
C ARG A 25 -6.75 18.67 -9.27
N SER A 26 -8.07 18.82 -9.06
CA SER A 26 -8.67 20.15 -8.97
C SER A 26 -8.17 20.87 -7.71
N ALA A 27 -8.22 22.20 -7.70
CA ALA A 27 -7.82 22.99 -6.54
C ALA A 27 -8.67 22.66 -5.29
N ALA A 28 -9.97 22.39 -5.46
CA ALA A 28 -10.86 22.00 -4.37
C ALA A 28 -10.49 20.62 -3.79
N GLU A 29 -10.13 19.66 -4.65
CA GLU A 29 -9.66 18.34 -4.23
C GLU A 29 -8.36 18.46 -3.44
N ALA A 30 -7.42 19.27 -3.93
CA ALA A 30 -6.15 19.53 -3.25
C ALA A 30 -6.36 20.16 -1.86
N ALA A 31 -7.24 21.16 -1.75
CA ALA A 31 -7.57 21.79 -0.47
C ALA A 31 -8.23 20.81 0.53
N ARG A 32 -9.09 19.91 0.04
CA ARG A 32 -9.70 18.87 0.88
C ARG A 32 -8.65 17.92 1.46
N LEU A 33 -7.69 17.51 0.63
CA LEU A 33 -6.59 16.64 1.04
C LEU A 33 -5.64 17.36 2.00
N ALA A 34 -5.28 18.60 1.72
CA ALA A 34 -4.43 19.42 2.60
C ALA A 34 -5.06 19.62 3.99
N ARG A 35 -6.39 19.73 4.08
CA ARG A 35 -7.08 19.78 5.39
C ARG A 35 -6.90 18.52 6.22
N ILE A 36 -6.70 17.36 5.59
CA ILE A 36 -6.55 16.06 6.27
C ILE A 36 -5.07 15.76 6.52
N PHE A 37 -4.23 15.97 5.51
CA PHE A 37 -2.85 15.51 5.47
C PHE A 37 -1.82 16.63 5.66
N GLY A 38 -2.25 17.89 5.67
CA GLY A 38 -1.37 19.06 5.61
C GLY A 38 -0.94 19.39 4.18
N GLU A 39 -0.41 20.60 4.00
CA GLU A 39 0.15 21.06 2.72
C GLU A 39 1.60 20.60 2.51
N THR A 40 2.31 20.38 3.62
CA THR A 40 3.73 20.03 3.63
C THR A 40 3.91 18.56 3.95
N LEU A 41 4.72 17.87 3.14
CA LEU A 41 5.17 16.53 3.49
C LEU A 41 6.14 16.60 4.67
N PRO A 42 6.06 15.68 5.64
CA PRO A 42 7.06 15.55 6.69
C PRO A 42 8.44 15.34 6.07
N ARG A 43 9.47 15.94 6.69
CA ARG A 43 10.85 15.65 6.33
C ARG A 43 11.19 14.23 6.81
N ALA A 44 11.78 13.44 5.93
CA ALA A 44 12.33 12.13 6.27
C ALA A 44 13.36 12.24 7.40
N SER A 45 13.31 11.32 8.36
CA SER A 45 14.31 11.25 9.42
C SER A 45 15.64 10.68 8.90
N SER A 46 16.72 10.89 9.67
CA SER A 46 18.07 10.47 9.24
C SER A 46 18.25 8.95 9.21
N ASP A 47 17.37 8.19 9.87
CA ASP A 47 17.38 6.72 9.93
C ASP A 47 16.51 6.07 8.85
N GLU A 48 15.75 6.85 8.05
CA GLU A 48 15.01 6.31 6.91
C GLU A 48 15.96 5.74 5.86
N ARG A 49 15.70 4.50 5.43
CA ARG A 49 16.41 3.91 4.31
C ARG A 49 15.91 4.49 3.00
N ALA A 50 16.85 4.89 2.15
CA ALA A 50 16.55 5.38 0.82
C ALA A 50 15.90 4.27 -0.05
N PRO A 51 15.01 4.64 -0.99
CA PRO A 51 14.25 3.70 -1.81
C PRO A 51 15.11 2.92 -2.82
N ASP A 52 16.39 3.26 -2.94
CA ASP A 52 17.40 2.58 -3.74
C ASP A 52 18.12 1.44 -2.99
N GLY A 53 17.76 1.18 -1.74
CA GLY A 53 18.23 -0.01 -1.02
C GLY A 53 17.88 -1.29 -1.79
N GLU A 54 18.79 -2.28 -1.77
CA GLU A 54 18.60 -3.57 -2.46
C GLU A 54 17.22 -4.16 -2.17
N LEU A 55 16.33 -4.12 -3.17
CA LEU A 55 15.05 -4.80 -3.11
C LEU A 55 15.32 -6.31 -3.12
N PRO A 56 14.68 -7.10 -2.25
CA PRO A 56 14.83 -8.56 -2.25
C PRO A 56 14.54 -9.13 -3.62
N ARG A 57 15.41 -10.03 -4.11
CA ARG A 57 15.25 -10.68 -5.43
C ARG A 57 13.98 -11.52 -5.49
N SER A 58 13.56 -12.06 -4.35
CA SER A 58 12.27 -12.71 -4.14
C SER A 58 11.56 -12.12 -2.92
N SER A 59 10.22 -12.02 -3.00
CA SER A 59 9.36 -11.53 -1.90
C SER A 59 9.54 -12.31 -0.59
N ASP A 60 10.06 -13.53 -0.67
CA ASP A 60 10.18 -14.46 0.45
C ASP A 60 11.59 -14.47 1.08
N ASP A 61 12.56 -13.83 0.44
CA ASP A 61 13.96 -13.84 0.89
C ASP A 61 14.12 -13.10 2.21
N TRP A 62 13.41 -11.98 2.38
CA TRP A 62 13.35 -11.27 3.64
C TRP A 62 12.75 -12.16 4.74
N LEU A 63 11.64 -12.86 4.47
CA LEU A 63 10.99 -13.72 5.46
C LEU A 63 11.92 -14.86 5.92
N ARG A 64 12.60 -15.53 4.99
CA ARG A 64 13.57 -16.59 5.33
C ARG A 64 14.74 -16.07 6.16
N SER A 65 15.19 -14.84 5.91
CA SER A 65 16.26 -14.22 6.71
C SER A 65 15.86 -13.91 8.15
N GLN A 66 14.55 -13.87 8.45
CA GLN A 66 14.02 -13.61 9.79
C GLN A 66 13.74 -14.89 10.60
N VAL A 67 13.91 -16.08 10.02
CA VAL A 67 13.65 -17.34 10.75
C VAL A 67 14.76 -17.58 11.78
N PRO A 68 14.44 -17.72 13.09
CA PRO A 68 15.42 -18.01 14.12
C PRO A 68 16.10 -19.38 13.93
N PRO A 69 17.37 -19.55 14.36
CA PRO A 69 18.19 -20.73 14.06
C PRO A 69 17.70 -22.05 14.72
N HIS A 70 16.73 -21.99 15.62
CA HIS A 70 16.20 -23.17 16.33
C HIS A 70 14.80 -23.57 15.88
N HIS A 71 14.31 -23.06 14.75
CA HIS A 71 13.11 -23.58 14.12
C HIS A 71 13.44 -24.72 13.16
N GLY A 72 13.51 -25.92 13.73
CA GLY A 72 13.60 -27.22 13.07
C GLY A 72 13.06 -28.29 13.99
#